data_AF-A0A2W6F3D2-F1
#
_entry.id   AF-A0A2W6F3D2-F1
#
_cell.length_a   1.000
_cell.length_b   1.000
_cell.length_c   1.000
_cell.angle_alpha   90.00
_cell.angle_beta   90.00
_cell.angle_gamma   90.00
#
_symmetry.space_group_name_H-M   'P 1'
#
loop_
_entity.id
_entity.type
_entity.pdbx_description
1 polymer ?
#
loop_
_entity_poly.entity_id
_entity_poly.type
_entity_poly.pdbx_seq_one_letter_code
_entity_poly.pdbx_strand_id
1 'polypeptide(L)'
;MTRITIDVNDEWLEAARDILGTETKVATVNEALRSFAVRKQAKEIVAALDSADMDYSGSVEAWRFGGGRDLARVIEDAQQPRSA
;
A
#
# COMPACT_ATOMS: atom_id res chain seq x y z
N MET A 1 13.39 -25.01 8.07
CA MET A 1 12.83 -24.48 9.33
C MET A 1 13.98 -24.29 10.30
N THR A 2 14.26 -23.06 10.70
CA THR A 2 15.31 -22.75 11.70
C THR A 2 14.62 -22.61 13.05
N ARG A 3 15.09 -23.35 14.06
CA ARG A 3 14.53 -23.27 15.42
C ARG A 3 15.36 -22.29 16.23
N ILE A 4 14.71 -21.26 16.75
CA ILE A 4 15.32 -20.21 17.56
C ILE A 4 14.48 -20.01 18.81
N THR A 5 15.13 -19.69 19.92
CA THR A 5 14.46 -19.29 21.17
C THR A 5 14.52 -17.78 21.24
N ILE A 6 13.36 -17.14 21.37
CA ILE A 6 13.22 -15.68 21.46
C ILE A 6 12.29 -15.40 22.64
N ASP A 7 12.67 -14.44 23.47
CA ASP A 7 11.79 -13.90 24.50
C ASP A 7 10.77 -12.95 23.88
N VAL A 8 9.50 -13.19 24.16
CA VAL A 8 8.38 -12.41 23.62
C VAL A 8 7.51 -11.97 24.79
N ASN A 9 7.05 -10.72 24.75
CA ASN A 9 6.04 -10.26 25.69
C ASN A 9 4.72 -10.98 25.37
N ASP A 10 4.19 -11.73 26.34
CA ASP A 10 2.98 -12.54 26.15
C ASP A 10 1.72 -11.68 25.95
N GLU A 11 1.63 -10.49 26.56
CA GLU A 11 0.48 -9.59 26.37
C GLU A 11 0.42 -9.07 24.93
N TRP A 12 1.57 -8.68 24.37
CA TRP A 12 1.66 -8.23 22.98
C TRP A 12 1.41 -9.36 22.00
N LEU A 13 1.85 -10.58 22.35
CA LEU A 13 1.62 -11.75 21.52
C LEU A 13 0.14 -12.11 21.47
N GLU A 14 -0.58 -12.01 22.59
CA GLU A 14 -2.03 -12.25 22.61
C GLU A 14 -2.80 -11.15 21.88
N ALA A 15 -2.45 -9.88 22.08
CA ALA A 15 -3.05 -8.78 21.32
C ALA A 15 -2.83 -8.93 19.80
N ALA A 16 -1.63 -9.35 19.40
CA ALA A 16 -1.35 -9.64 17.99
C ALA A 16 -2.14 -10.84 17.48
N ARG A 17 -2.33 -11.86 18.31
CA ARG A 17 -3.12 -13.05 17.97
C ARG A 17 -4.57 -12.70 17.68
N ASP A 18 -5.19 -11.86 18.51
CA ASP A 18 -6.56 -11.39 18.34
C ASP A 18 -6.73 -10.59 17.05
N ILE A 19 -5.77 -9.69 16.76
CA ILE A 19 -5.79 -8.86 15.56
C ILE A 19 -5.57 -9.69 14.29
N LEU A 20 -4.65 -10.66 14.34
CA LEU A 20 -4.25 -11.47 13.18
C LEU A 20 -5.13 -12.71 13.00
N GLY A 21 -5.99 -13.05 13.96
CA GLY A 21 -6.88 -14.21 13.91
C GLY A 21 -6.14 -15.54 13.89
N THR A 22 -4.99 -15.63 14.57
CA THR A 22 -4.11 -16.80 14.53
C THR A 22 -4.33 -17.75 15.71
N GLU A 23 -4.14 -19.04 15.48
CA GLU A 23 -4.41 -20.05 16.53
C GLU A 23 -3.18 -20.41 17.38
N THR A 24 -1.97 -20.18 16.86
CA THR A 24 -0.72 -20.59 17.53
C THR A 24 0.26 -19.43 17.62
N LYS A 25 1.09 -19.43 18.68
CA LYS A 25 2.17 -18.43 18.88
C LYS A 25 3.08 -18.31 17.64
N VAL A 26 3.45 -19.44 17.03
CA VAL A 26 4.30 -19.47 15.83
C VAL A 26 3.58 -18.85 14.62
N ALA A 27 2.29 -19.15 14.43
CA ALA A 27 1.50 -18.53 13.37
C ALA A 27 1.40 -17.01 13.57
N THR A 28 1.15 -16.55 14.80
CA THR A 28 1.09 -15.12 15.14
C THR A 28 2.40 -14.41 14.80
N VAL A 29 3.55 -14.97 15.21
CA VAL A 29 4.86 -14.37 14.94
C VAL A 29 5.16 -14.33 13.44
N ASN A 30 4.92 -15.43 12.72
CA ASN A 30 5.17 -15.47 11.28
C ASN A 30 4.30 -14.49 10.50
N GLU A 31 3.01 -14.39 10.84
CA GLU A 31 2.10 -13.46 10.17
C GLU A 31 2.39 -12.00 10.52
N ALA A 32 2.81 -11.72 11.76
CA ALA A 32 3.26 -10.39 12.16
C ALA A 32 4.52 -9.97 11.38
N LEU A 33 5.51 -10.85 11.26
CA LEU A 33 6.74 -10.61 10.48
C LEU A 33 6.42 -10.40 9.00
N ARG A 34 5.53 -11.23 8.43
CA ARG A 34 5.06 -11.08 7.06
C ARG A 34 4.36 -9.74 6.84
N SER A 35 3.42 -9.39 7.72
CA SER A 35 2.68 -8.13 7.66
C SER A 35 3.62 -6.93 7.72
N PHE A 36 4.65 -6.97 8.56
CA PHE A 36 5.64 -5.92 8.65
C PHE A 36 6.51 -5.82 7.38
N ALA A 37 6.95 -6.95 6.84
CA ALA A 37 7.72 -6.98 5.59
C ALA A 37 6.90 -6.41 4.41
N VAL A 38 5.62 -6.80 4.29
CA VAL A 38 4.70 -6.26 3.28
C VAL A 38 4.51 -4.76 3.45
N ARG A 39 4.31 -4.27 4.68
CA ARG A 39 4.20 -2.83 4.96
C ARG A 39 5.46 -2.06 4.57
N LYS A 40 6.65 -2.63 4.78
CA LYS A 40 7.92 -2.02 4.37
C LYS A 40 8.01 -1.94 2.84
N GLN A 41 7.73 -3.05 2.14
CA GLN A 41 7.73 -3.07 0.68
C GLN A 41 6.69 -2.12 0.09
N ALA A 42 5.49 -2.05 0.67
CA ALA A 42 4.45 -1.12 0.22
C ALA A 42 4.90 0.33 0.37
N LYS A 43 5.58 0.70 1.46
CA LYS A 43 6.17 2.04 1.62
C LYS A 43 7.23 2.34 0.56
N GLU A 44 8.09 1.37 0.26
CA GLU A 44 9.11 1.51 -0.79
C GLU A 44 8.48 1.68 -2.17
N ILE A 45 7.43 0.92 -2.48
CA ILE A 45 6.67 1.04 -3.74
C ILE A 45 5.99 2.40 -3.83
N VAL A 46 5.31 2.85 -2.76
CA VAL A 46 4.65 4.16 -2.73
C VAL A 46 5.68 5.28 -2.90
N ALA A 47 6.82 5.21 -2.23
CA ALA A 47 7.91 6.18 -2.40
C ALA A 47 8.50 6.14 -3.83
N ALA A 48 8.59 4.97 -4.46
CA ALA A 48 9.03 4.84 -5.83
C ALA A 48 8.02 5.43 -6.82
N LEU A 49 6.72 5.25 -6.58
CA LEU A 49 5.66 5.87 -7.39
C LEU A 49 5.62 7.39 -7.21
N ASP A 50 5.81 7.89 -5.99
CA ASP A 50 5.85 9.33 -5.67
C ASP A 50 7.08 10.04 -6.26
N SER A 51 8.21 9.34 -6.35
CA SER A 51 9.44 9.88 -6.93
C SER A 51 9.54 9.72 -8.46
N ALA A 52 8.63 8.97 -9.08
CA ALA A 52 8.59 8.82 -10.53
C ALA A 52 7.97 10.07 -11.15
N ASP A 53 8.75 10.81 -11.94
CA ASP A 53 8.25 11.91 -12.75
C ASP A 53 7.39 11.33 -13.89
N MET A 54 6.07 11.46 -13.77
CA MET A 54 5.12 10.95 -14.76
C MET A 54 4.82 12.03 -15.79
N ASP A 55 5.20 11.77 -17.04
CA ASP A 55 4.78 12.60 -18.18
C ASP A 55 3.33 12.27 -18.57
N TYR A 56 2.43 13.23 -18.35
CA TYR A 56 1.02 13.13 -18.72
C TYR A 56 0.70 13.77 -20.08
N SER A 57 1.72 14.19 -20.82
CA SER A 57 1.56 14.71 -22.17
C SER A 57 0.89 13.66 -23.08
N GLY A 58 -0.09 14.09 -23.88
CA GLY A 58 -0.82 13.20 -24.79
C GLY A 58 -1.87 12.29 -24.14
N SER A 59 -2.19 12.49 -22.85
CA SER A 59 -3.20 11.70 -22.13
C SER A 59 -4.62 11.80 -22.72
N VAL A 60 -4.93 12.90 -23.40
CA VAL A 60 -6.19 13.11 -24.14
C VAL A 60 -6.30 12.17 -25.34
N GLU A 61 -5.19 11.96 -26.04
CA GLU A 61 -5.12 11.14 -27.25
C GLU A 61 -4.81 9.66 -26.95
N ALA A 62 -4.38 9.35 -25.73
CA ALA A 62 -3.91 8.02 -25.32
C ALA A 62 -5.01 6.94 -25.32
N TRP A 63 -6.28 7.32 -25.17
CA TRP A 63 -7.41 6.41 -25.29
C TRP A 63 -8.11 6.61 -26.64
N ARG A 64 -8.43 5.49 -27.29
CA ARG A 64 -8.98 5.41 -28.66
C ARG A 64 -9.91 6.57 -29.01
N PHE A 65 -9.74 7.10 -30.24
CA PHE A 65 -10.53 8.22 -30.79
C PHE A 65 -10.46 9.52 -29.98
N GLY A 66 -9.41 9.73 -29.18
CA GLY A 66 -9.28 10.95 -28.36
C GLY A 66 -10.24 10.98 -27.17
N GLY A 67 -10.69 9.81 -26.70
CA GLY A 67 -11.56 9.66 -25.53
C GLY A 67 -10.79 9.69 -24.20
N GLY A 68 -9.50 10.03 -24.23
CA GLY A 68 -8.68 10.15 -23.03
C GLY A 68 -9.05 11.39 -22.23
N ARG A 69 -8.78 11.35 -20.93
CA ARG A 69 -8.95 12.51 -20.06
C ARG A 69 -7.63 13.29 -20.03
N ASP A 70 -7.72 14.61 -20.00
CA ASP A 70 -6.53 15.45 -19.77
C ASP A 70 -6.06 15.26 -18.32
N LEU A 71 -5.05 14.41 -18.16
CA LEU A 71 -4.50 14.09 -16.85
C LEU A 71 -3.52 15.17 -16.36
N ALA A 72 -2.99 16.01 -17.27
CA ALA A 72 -2.14 17.13 -16.89
C ALA A 72 -2.93 18.20 -16.12
N ARG A 73 -4.25 18.28 -16.34
CA ARG A 73 -5.13 19.28 -15.71
C ARG A 73 -6.08 18.72 -14.65
N VAL A 74 -5.97 17.42 -14.34
CA VAL A 74 -6.96 16.72 -13.49
C VAL A 74 -7.08 17.31 -12.08
N ILE A 75 -5.99 17.86 -11.53
CA ILE A 75 -5.99 18.51 -10.20
C ILE A 75 -6.70 19.86 -10.26
N GLU A 76 -6.49 20.65 -11.31
CA GLU A 76 -7.18 21.93 -11.52
C GLU A 76 -8.69 21.69 -11.67
N ASP A 77 -9.08 20.70 -12.46
CA ASP A 77 -10.49 20.35 -12.68
C ASP A 77 -11.18 19.85 -11.41
N ALA A 78 -10.47 19.10 -10.55
CA ALA A 78 -11.01 18.59 -9.29
C ALA A 78 -11.28 19.68 -8.25
N GLN A 79 -10.58 20.82 -8.36
CA GLN A 79 -10.73 21.97 -7.47
C GLN A 79 -11.83 22.95 -7.96
N GLN A 80 -12.31 22.81 -9.20
CA GLN A 80 -13.41 23.62 -9.69
C GLN A 80 -14.75 23.12 -9.11
N PRO A 81 -15.62 24.02 -8.63
CA PRO A 81 -16.94 23.63 -8.18
C PRO A 81 -17.71 23.03 -9.37
N ARG A 82 -18.22 21.81 -9.21
CA ARG A 82 -19.12 21.21 -10.21
C ARG A 82 -20.37 22.07 -10.32
N SER A 83 -20.47 22.84 -11.39
CA SER A 83 -21.72 23.46 -11.82
C SER A 83 -22.71 22.33 -12.12
N ALA A 84 -23.82 22.32 -11.39
CA ALA A 84 -24.92 21.36 -11.55
C ALA A 84 -25.74 21.63 -12.82
#